data_AF-A0A7S2MX69-F1
#
_entry.id   AF-A0A7S2MX69-F1
#
_cell.length_a   1.000
_cell.length_b   1.000
_cell.length_c   1.000
_cell.angle_alpha   90.00
_cell.angle_beta   90.00
_cell.angle_gamma   90.00
#
_symmetry.space_group_name_H-M   'P 1'
#
loop_
_entity.id
_entity.type
_entity.pdbx_description
1 polymer ?
#
loop_
_entity_poly.entity_id
_entity_poly.type
_entity_poly.pdbx_seq_one_letter_code
_entity_poly.pdbx_strand_id
1 'polypeptide(L)'
;MSSSKALANKIAAKQEIAEETEKQIDEARQGYVPVAFQGSILFFCIADLANIDPMYQYSLPFFNGLFLQTFVKAPPSDVLEERIDHLNDTFKYMLYCNICRSLFEKHK
;
A
#
# COMPACT_ATOMS: atom_id res chain seq x y z
N MET A 1 41.16 -24.88 -14.18
CA MET A 1 41.19 -23.40 -14.21
C MET A 1 40.13 -22.75 -15.10
N SER A 2 39.73 -23.35 -16.24
CA SER A 2 38.69 -22.77 -17.12
C SER A 2 37.29 -22.69 -16.49
N SER A 3 36.88 -23.74 -15.75
CA SER A 3 35.57 -23.80 -15.07
C SER A 3 35.37 -22.70 -14.03
N SER A 4 36.38 -22.42 -13.20
CA SER A 4 36.31 -21.37 -12.16
C SER A 4 36.17 -19.96 -12.76
N LYS A 5 36.83 -19.69 -13.89
CA LYS A 5 36.69 -18.40 -14.61
C LYS A 5 35.30 -18.25 -15.24
N ALA A 6 34.78 -19.31 -15.87
CA ALA A 6 33.43 -19.30 -16.43
C ALA A 6 32.35 -19.12 -15.36
N LEU A 7 32.52 -19.74 -14.19
CA LEU A 7 31.63 -19.55 -13.04
C LEU A 7 31.71 -18.13 -12.49
N ALA A 8 32.92 -17.59 -12.31
CA ALA A 8 33.12 -16.21 -11.85
C ALA A 8 32.43 -15.19 -12.77
N ASN A 9 32.58 -15.35 -14.09
CA ASN A 9 31.91 -14.49 -15.07
C ASN A 9 30.37 -14.59 -14.99
N LYS A 10 29.83 -15.80 -14.77
CA LYS A 10 28.39 -16.00 -14.57
C LYS A 10 27.88 -15.35 -13.28
N ILE A 11 28.68 -15.39 -12.21
CA ILE A 11 28.33 -14.76 -10.94
C ILE A 11 28.32 -13.23 -11.11
N ALA A 12 29.34 -12.67 -11.75
CA ALA A 12 29.43 -11.23 -12.00
C ALA A 12 28.23 -10.72 -12.83
N ALA A 13 27.88 -11.42 -13.92
CA ALA A 13 26.72 -11.05 -14.73
C ALA A 13 25.39 -11.15 -13.96
N LYS A 14 25.23 -12.15 -13.09
CA LYS A 14 24.04 -12.25 -12.23
C LYS A 14 23.98 -11.15 -11.18
N GLN A 15 25.12 -10.74 -10.67
CA GLN A 15 25.20 -9.66 -9.68
C GLN A 15 24.79 -8.32 -10.29
N GLU A 16 25.26 -8.02 -11.50
CA GLU A 16 24.88 -6.81 -12.23
C GLU A 16 23.36 -6.73 -12.47
N ILE A 17 22.74 -7.84 -12.90
CA ILE A 17 21.28 -7.92 -13.09
C ILE A 17 20.54 -7.73 -11.75
N ALA A 18 21.05 -8.30 -10.67
CA ALA A 18 20.44 -8.18 -9.35
C ALA A 18 20.47 -6.74 -8.84
N GLU A 19 21.60 -6.05 -9.00
CA GLU A 19 21.77 -4.64 -8.62
C GLU A 19 20.82 -3.72 -9.40
N GLU A 20 20.67 -3.94 -10.71
CA GLU A 20 19.72 -3.18 -11.53
C GLU A 20 18.27 -3.44 -11.12
N THR A 21 17.91 -4.71 -10.89
CA THR A 21 16.56 -5.10 -10.46
C THR A 21 16.23 -4.51 -9.08
N GLU A 22 17.18 -4.54 -8.14
CA GLU A 22 17.01 -3.97 -6.80
C GLU A 22 16.72 -2.47 -6.88
N LYS A 23 17.47 -1.74 -7.71
CA LYS A 23 17.24 -0.31 -7.93
C LYS A 23 15.84 -0.03 -8.47
N GLN A 24 15.38 -0.79 -9.47
CA GLN A 24 14.03 -0.63 -10.03
C GLN A 24 12.94 -0.92 -8.98
N ILE A 25 13.14 -1.94 -8.14
CA ILE A 25 12.20 -2.26 -7.06
C ILE A 25 12.16 -1.13 -6.03
N ASP A 26 13.32 -0.57 -5.67
CA ASP A 26 13.38 0.49 -4.67
C ASP A 26 12.74 1.79 -5.19
N GLU A 27 13.01 2.16 -6.45
CA GLU A 27 12.36 3.30 -7.12
C GLU A 27 10.83 3.14 -7.14
N ALA A 28 10.34 1.97 -7.54
CA ALA A 28 8.91 1.68 -7.53
C ALA A 28 8.33 1.75 -6.11
N ARG A 29 9.03 1.19 -5.12
CA ARG A 29 8.61 1.20 -3.71
C ARG A 29 8.50 2.63 -3.19
N GLN A 30 9.54 3.45 -3.40
CA GLN A 30 9.57 4.85 -2.97
C GLN A 30 8.39 5.64 -3.55
N GLY A 31 8.04 5.39 -4.81
CA GLY A 31 6.89 6.01 -5.48
C GLY A 31 5.55 5.79 -4.77
N TYR A 32 5.35 4.65 -4.10
CA TYR A 32 4.10 4.31 -3.41
C TYR A 32 4.12 4.53 -1.89
N VAL A 33 5.26 4.92 -1.30
CA VAL A 33 5.36 5.27 0.13
C VAL A 33 4.30 6.30 0.56
N PRO A 34 3.98 7.35 -0.23
CA PRO A 34 2.95 8.32 0.16
C PRO A 34 1.56 7.69 0.41
N VAL A 35 1.17 6.69 -0.37
CA VAL A 35 -0.11 5.96 -0.19
C VAL A 35 -0.10 5.18 1.13
N ALA A 36 1.02 4.51 1.42
CA ALA A 36 1.17 3.77 2.67
C ALA A 36 1.15 4.70 3.90
N PHE A 37 1.76 5.88 3.79
CA PHE A 37 1.73 6.90 4.84
C PHE A 37 0.31 7.44 5.07
N GLN A 38 -0.43 7.75 4.02
CA GLN A 38 -1.82 8.16 4.17
C GLN A 38 -2.69 7.03 4.76
N GLY A 39 -2.45 5.79 4.33
CA GLY A 39 -3.11 4.60 4.87
C GLY A 39 -2.88 4.44 6.37
N SER A 40 -1.65 4.64 6.86
CA SER A 40 -1.35 4.52 8.29
C SER A 40 -2.07 5.58 9.12
N ILE A 41 -2.14 6.83 8.64
CA ILE A 41 -2.90 7.90 9.29
C ILE A 41 -4.37 7.48 9.43
N LEU A 42 -4.99 7.04 8.33
CA LEU A 42 -6.39 6.64 8.33
C LEU A 42 -6.66 5.44 9.24
N PHE A 43 -5.74 4.47 9.31
CA PHE A 43 -5.86 3.33 10.22
C PHE A 43 -5.92 3.79 11.68
N PHE A 44 -4.99 4.65 12.10
CA PHE A 44 -4.99 5.15 13.48
C PHE A 44 -6.21 6.03 13.76
N CYS A 45 -6.65 6.86 12.81
CA CYS A 45 -7.89 7.64 12.95
C CYS A 45 -9.11 6.76 13.25
N ILE A 46 -9.27 5.61 12.57
CA ILE A 46 -10.41 4.71 12.84
C ILE A 46 -10.20 3.87 14.11
N ALA A 47 -8.95 3.58 14.48
CA ALA A 47 -8.65 2.84 15.70
C ALA A 47 -9.04 3.65 16.94
N ASP A 48 -8.86 4.98 16.88
CA ASP A 48 -9.24 5.90 17.95
C ASP A 48 -10.76 6.01 18.16
N LEU A 49 -11.59 5.54 17.22
CA LEU A 49 -13.06 5.53 17.38
C LEU A 49 -13.52 4.63 18.53
N ALA A 50 -12.74 3.61 18.88
CA ALA A 50 -13.03 2.75 20.02
C ALA A 50 -13.00 3.51 21.37
N ASN A 51 -12.34 4.68 21.43
CA ASN A 51 -12.36 5.56 22.59
C ASN A 51 -13.70 6.32 22.75
N ILE A 52 -14.47 6.45 21.67
CA ILE A 52 -15.81 7.06 21.69
C ILE A 52 -16.84 6.02 22.14
N ASP A 53 -16.80 4.84 21.51
CA ASP A 53 -17.67 3.72 21.84
C ASP A 53 -16.90 2.41 21.59
N PRO A 54 -16.81 1.48 22.57
CA PRO A 54 -16.11 0.21 22.39
C PRO A 54 -16.63 -0.65 21.22
N MET A 55 -17.85 -0.40 20.74
CA MET A 55 -18.39 -1.07 19.55
C MET A 55 -17.72 -0.64 18.24
N TYR A 56 -17.04 0.51 18.20
CA TYR A 56 -16.35 1.04 17.00
C TYR A 56 -14.92 0.53 16.89
N GLN A 57 -14.75 -0.77 17.09
CA GLN A 57 -13.45 -1.43 16.98
C GLN A 57 -13.31 -2.10 15.62
N TYR A 58 -12.28 -1.72 14.87
CA TYR A 58 -11.96 -2.29 13.57
C TYR A 58 -10.64 -3.04 13.62
N SER A 59 -10.58 -4.21 12.97
CA SER A 59 -9.39 -5.04 12.97
C SER A 59 -8.45 -4.66 11.82
N LEU A 60 -7.15 -4.85 12.02
CA LEU A 60 -6.15 -4.66 10.96
C LEU A 60 -6.42 -5.55 9.73
N PRO A 61 -6.83 -6.84 9.86
CA PRO A 61 -7.20 -7.65 8.70
C PRO A 61 -8.36 -7.07 7.88
N PHE A 62 -9.39 -6.52 8.54
CA PHE A 62 -10.49 -5.83 7.83
C PHE A 62 -9.96 -4.62 7.05
N PHE A 63 -9.16 -3.78 7.71
CA PHE A 63 -8.56 -2.59 7.09
C PHE A 63 -7.69 -2.97 5.88
N ASN A 64 -6.81 -3.97 6.04
CA ASN A 64 -5.96 -4.46 4.96
C ASN A 64 -6.77 -5.03 3.80
N GLY A 65 -7.86 -5.75 4.09
CA GLY A 65 -8.78 -6.24 3.07
C GLY A 65 -9.39 -5.10 2.25
N LEU A 66 -9.80 -4.01 2.90
CA LEU A 66 -10.33 -2.82 2.22
C LEU A 66 -9.24 -2.06 1.44
N PHE A 67 -8.03 -1.96 2.01
CA PHE A 67 -6.89 -1.33 1.36
C PHE A 67 -6.49 -2.08 0.07
N LEU A 68 -6.41 -3.41 0.11
CA LEU A 68 -6.13 -4.23 -1.08
C LEU A 68 -7.22 -4.11 -2.16
N GLN A 69 -8.49 -4.01 -1.76
CA GLN A 69 -9.58 -3.76 -2.72
C GLN A 69 -9.46 -2.42 -3.44
N THR A 70 -8.78 -1.43 -2.85
CA THR A 70 -8.55 -0.12 -3.48
C THR A 70 -7.73 -0.27 -4.75
N PHE A 71 -6.69 -1.11 -4.75
CA PHE A 71 -5.83 -1.30 -5.93
C PHE A 71 -6.60 -1.88 -7.12
N VAL A 72 -7.64 -2.66 -6.85
CA VAL A 72 -8.54 -3.25 -7.85
C VAL A 72 -9.57 -2.23 -8.35
N LYS A 73 -10.08 -1.37 -7.46
CA LYS A 73 -11.18 -0.43 -7.78
C LYS A 73 -10.71 0.93 -8.29
N ALA A 74 -9.52 1.37 -7.88
CA ALA A 74 -8.99 2.66 -8.27
C ALA A 74 -8.65 2.68 -9.77
N PRO A 75 -8.99 3.76 -10.49
CA PRO A 75 -8.64 3.89 -11.91
C PRO A 75 -7.13 3.79 -12.15
N PRO A 76 -6.68 2.97 -13.12
CA PRO A 76 -5.26 2.91 -13.49
C PRO A 76 -4.80 4.24 -14.11
N SER A 77 -3.52 4.57 -13.96
CA SER A 77 -2.85 5.65 -14.71
C SER A 77 -1.39 5.24 -14.94
N ASP A 78 -0.85 5.65 -16.08
CA ASP A 78 0.58 5.51 -16.42
C ASP A 78 1.42 6.61 -15.75
N VAL A 79 0.78 7.68 -15.28
CA VAL A 79 1.41 8.74 -14.50
C VAL A 79 1.33 8.37 -13.02
N LEU A 80 2.50 8.18 -12.38
CA LEU A 80 2.57 7.75 -10.99
C LEU A 80 1.79 8.68 -10.06
N GLU A 81 1.98 10.00 -10.17
CA GLU A 81 1.31 10.98 -9.31
C GLU A 81 -0.23 10.87 -9.39
N GLU A 82 -0.79 10.80 -10.60
CA GLU A 82 -2.23 10.59 -10.79
C GLU A 82 -2.68 9.23 -10.22
N ARG A 83 -1.87 8.18 -10.38
CA ARG A 83 -2.18 6.87 -9.81
C ARG A 83 -2.23 6.90 -8.29
N ILE A 84 -1.31 7.65 -7.65
CA ILE A 84 -1.29 7.85 -6.20
C ILE A 84 -2.57 8.56 -5.74
N ASP A 85 -2.98 9.61 -6.45
CA ASP A 85 -4.22 10.34 -6.14
C ASP A 85 -5.46 9.46 -6.28
N HIS A 86 -5.57 8.71 -7.38
CA HIS A 86 -6.66 7.75 -7.59
C HIS A 86 -6.76 6.72 -6.47
N LEU A 87 -5.63 6.17 -6.02
CA LEU A 87 -5.59 5.21 -4.91
C LEU A 87 -6.04 5.87 -3.60
N ASN A 88 -5.50 7.04 -3.30
CA ASN A 88 -5.80 7.78 -2.08
C ASN A 88 -7.27 8.17 -2.00
N ASP A 89 -7.85 8.71 -3.07
CA ASP A 89 -9.26 9.13 -3.12
C ASP A 89 -10.21 7.94 -3.05
N THR A 90 -9.92 6.89 -3.81
CA THR A 90 -10.71 5.65 -3.77
C THR A 90 -10.69 5.05 -2.37
N PHE A 91 -9.53 4.99 -1.72
CA PHE A 91 -9.42 4.42 -0.39
C PHE A 91 -10.13 5.27 0.66
N LYS A 92 -9.93 6.60 0.65
CA LYS A 92 -10.64 7.54 1.55
C LYS A 92 -12.15 7.35 1.46
N TYR A 93 -12.70 7.35 0.24
CA TYR A 93 -14.13 7.19 0.03
C TYR A 93 -14.63 5.81 0.50
N MET A 94 -13.93 4.74 0.12
CA MET A 94 -14.29 3.39 0.52
C MET A 94 -14.27 3.22 2.03
N LEU A 95 -13.24 3.73 2.70
CA LEU A 95 -13.13 3.68 4.15
C LEU A 95 -14.26 4.47 4.81
N TYR A 96 -14.46 5.72 4.41
CA TYR A 96 -15.55 6.56 4.92
C TYR A 96 -16.91 5.84 4.82
N CYS A 97 -17.26 5.33 3.64
CA CYS A 97 -18.53 4.64 3.45
C CYS A 97 -18.67 3.36 4.28
N ASN A 98 -17.59 2.62 4.54
CA ASN A 98 -17.64 1.43 5.39
C ASN A 98 -17.80 1.80 6.87
N ILE A 99 -17.07 2.81 7.34
CA ILE A 99 -17.15 3.28 8.71
C ILE A 99 -18.53 3.87 8.98
N CYS A 100 -19.00 4.85 8.18
CA CYS A 100 -20.30 5.48 8.38
C CYS A 100 -21.49 4.50 8.34
N ARG A 101 -21.41 3.38 7.61
CA ARG A 101 -22.46 2.34 7.64
C ARG A 101 -22.54 1.61 8.98
N SER A 102 -21.43 1.53 9.71
CA SER A 102 -21.33 0.85 11.00
C SER A 102 -21.55 1.76 12.21
N LEU A 103 -21.52 3.09 12.03
CA LEU A 103 -21.76 4.05 13.11
C LEU A 103 -23.25 4.23 13.40
N PHE A 104 -23.58 4.52 14.67
CA PHE A 104 -24.93 4.93 15.07
C PHE A 104 -25.24 6.32 14.52
N GLU A 105 -26.50 6.63 14.24
CA GLU A 105 -26.91 7.89 13.61
C GLU A 105 -26.44 9.15 14.36
N LYS A 106 -26.31 9.08 15.68
CA LYS A 106 -25.79 10.17 16.51
C LYS A 106 -24.30 10.48 16.28
N HIS A 107 -23.56 9.57 15.65
CA HIS A 107 -22.12 9.65 15.42
C HIS A 107 -21.74 9.55 13.93
N LYS A 108 -22.72 9.50 13.02
CA LYS A 108 -22.49 9.66 11.58
C LYS A 108 -22.31 11.13 11.24
#